data_AF-A0A761M543-F1
#
_entry.id   AF-A0A761M543-F1
#
_cell.length_a   1.000
_cell.length_b   1.000
_cell.length_c   1.000
_cell.angle_alpha   90.00
_cell.angle_beta   90.00
_cell.angle_gamma   90.00
#
_symmetry.space_group_name_H-M   'P 1'
#
loop_
_entity.id
_entity.type
_entity.pdbx_description
1 polymer ?
#
loop_
_entity_poly.entity_id
_entity_poly.type
_entity_poly.pdbx_seq_one_letter_code
_entity_poly.pdbx_strand_id
1 'polypeptide(L)'
;MLLHIVPQLMHLMANKCQLESVVIQQLDFKISGDALATGRPHPNKNFWVGMRKGRKAINGILLKTDKKLKDFTAEYRWRIENLGVITHKVT
;
A
#
# COMPACT_ATOMS: atom_id res chain seq x y z
N MET A 1 -7.65 -11.06 15.32
CA MET A 1 -7.29 -9.62 15.25
C MET A 1 -7.61 -9.10 13.86
N LEU A 2 -8.08 -7.85 13.75
CA LEU A 2 -8.25 -7.16 12.46
C LEU A 2 -7.19 -6.06 12.36
N LEU A 3 -6.44 -6.07 11.27
CA LEU A 3 -5.43 -5.05 10.96
C LEU A 3 -5.89 -4.25 9.75
N HIS A 4 -5.94 -2.93 9.92
CA HIS A 4 -6.22 -2.01 8.82
C HIS A 4 -4.93 -1.30 8.43
N ILE A 5 -4.52 -1.51 7.19
CA ILE A 5 -3.24 -1.02 6.67
C ILE A 5 -3.54 -0.15 5.47
N VAL A 6 -2.93 1.04 5.45
CA VAL A 6 -3.12 2.01 4.37
C VAL A 6 -1.74 2.30 3.77
N PRO A 7 -1.34 1.61 2.69
CA PRO A 7 -0.11 1.94 1.98
C PRO A 7 -0.22 3.34 1.40
N GLN A 8 0.61 4.27 1.87
CA GLN A 8 0.61 5.66 1.41
C GLN A 8 1.98 6.03 0.84
N LEU A 9 1.96 6.85 -0.21
CA LEU A 9 3.14 7.46 -0.81
C LEU A 9 2.88 8.94 -1.06
N MET A 10 3.68 9.81 -0.45
CA MET A 10 3.70 11.23 -0.78
C MET A 10 4.69 11.45 -1.92
N HIS A 11 4.19 11.85 -3.09
CA HIS A 11 5.00 12.08 -4.29
C HIS A 11 4.67 13.44 -4.87
N LEU A 12 5.61 14.39 -4.74
CA LEU A 12 5.38 15.80 -5.08
C LEU A 12 5.35 16.07 -6.59
N MET A 13 5.82 15.13 -7.41
CA MET A 13 5.84 15.25 -8.86
C MET A 13 4.56 14.65 -9.48
N ALA A 14 4.25 15.03 -10.72
CA ALA A 14 3.04 14.61 -11.42
C ALA A 14 3.07 13.15 -11.93
N ASN A 15 4.13 12.39 -11.66
CA ASN A 15 4.25 11.00 -12.12
C ASN A 15 3.13 10.13 -11.56
N LYS A 16 2.62 9.22 -12.39
CA LYS A 16 1.73 8.16 -11.91
C LYS A 16 2.49 7.24 -10.97
N CYS A 17 1.88 6.97 -9.82
CA CYS A 17 2.39 6.01 -8.85
C CYS A 17 1.45 4.80 -8.81
N GLN A 18 2.02 3.61 -8.86
CA GLN A 18 1.29 2.35 -8.76
C GLN A 18 1.92 1.48 -7.68
N LEU A 19 1.09 1.01 -6.75
CA LEU A 19 1.50 0.03 -5.75
C LEU A 19 1.60 -1.35 -6.42
N GLU A 20 2.81 -1.91 -6.47
CA GLU A 20 3.08 -3.23 -7.05
C GLU A 20 2.81 -4.37 -6.06
N SER A 21 3.24 -4.19 -4.81
CA SER A 21 3.09 -5.22 -3.79
C SER A 21 3.10 -4.67 -2.38
N VAL A 22 2.43 -5.40 -1.48
CA VAL A 22 2.51 -5.24 -0.04
C VAL A 22 2.93 -6.57 0.57
N VAL A 23 3.94 -6.53 1.42
CA VAL A 23 4.44 -7.71 2.14
C VAL A 23 4.50 -7.40 3.63
N ILE A 24 4.02 -8.33 4.45
CA ILE A 24 4.15 -8.30 5.91
C ILE A 24 4.67 -9.66 6.33
N GLN A 25 5.96 -9.75 6.60
CA GLN A 25 6.64 -11.02 6.85
C GLN A 25 6.10 -11.70 8.11
N GLN A 26 5.84 -10.94 9.17
CA GLN A 26 5.31 -11.44 10.44
C GLN A 26 3.94 -12.15 10.28
N LEU A 27 3.20 -11.81 9.23
CA LEU A 27 1.88 -12.38 8.93
C LEU A 27 1.90 -13.42 7.81
N ASP A 28 3.07 -13.72 7.23
CA ASP A 28 3.20 -14.50 5.99
C ASP A 28 2.28 -13.94 4.88
N PHE A 29 2.06 -12.62 4.91
CA PHE A 29 1.11 -11.95 4.04
C PHE A 29 1.84 -11.30 2.88
N LYS A 30 1.38 -11.61 1.65
CA LYS A 30 1.83 -10.97 0.43
C LYS A 30 0.64 -10.78 -0.51
N ILE A 31 0.50 -9.57 -1.03
CA ILE A 31 -0.44 -9.23 -2.10
C ILE A 31 0.29 -8.42 -3.16
N SER A 32 0.02 -8.70 -4.43
CA SER A 32 0.72 -8.06 -5.54
C SER A 32 -0.12 -7.99 -6.81
N GLY A 33 0.29 -7.15 -7.74
CA GLY A 33 -0.24 -7.10 -9.10
C GLY A 33 -1.73 -6.75 -9.15
N ASP A 34 -2.49 -7.54 -9.90
CA ASP A 34 -3.89 -7.25 -10.26
C ASP A 34 -4.88 -7.21 -9.09
N ALA A 35 -4.49 -7.71 -7.91
CA ALA A 35 -5.31 -7.60 -6.71
C ALA A 35 -5.25 -6.21 -6.07
N LEU A 36 -4.26 -5.40 -6.44
CA LEU A 36 -4.04 -4.05 -5.95
C LEU A 36 -4.48 -3.02 -6.99
N ALA A 37 -4.87 -1.87 -6.47
CA ALA A 37 -5.08 -0.66 -7.25
C ALA A 37 -4.48 0.50 -6.48
N THR A 38 -4.34 1.63 -7.16
CA THR A 38 -3.87 2.87 -6.55
C THR A 38 -4.82 3.99 -6.92
N GLY A 39 -5.09 4.86 -5.97
CA GLY A 39 -5.90 6.06 -6.20
C GLY A 39 -5.40 7.25 -5.41
N ARG A 40 -5.97 8.41 -5.72
CA ARG A 40 -5.74 9.67 -5.01
C ARG A 40 -7.03 10.06 -4.30
N PRO A 41 -7.19 9.74 -3.00
CA PRO A 41 -8.41 10.09 -2.27
C PRO A 41 -8.62 11.60 -2.15
N HIS A 42 -7.54 12.38 -2.23
CA HIS A 42 -7.57 13.83 -2.26
C HIS A 42 -6.81 14.33 -3.51
N PRO A 43 -7.52 14.68 -4.60
CA PRO A 43 -6.88 15.05 -5.87
C PRO A 43 -5.95 16.26 -5.77
N ASN A 44 -6.24 17.18 -4.86
CA ASN A 44 -5.43 18.37 -4.58
C ASN A 44 -4.19 18.08 -3.71
N LYS A 45 -4.06 16.86 -3.16
CA LYS A 45 -2.90 16.47 -2.36
C LYS A 45 -1.99 15.54 -3.16
N ASN A 46 -0.70 15.63 -2.90
CA ASN A 46 0.34 14.80 -3.53
C ASN A 46 0.46 13.41 -2.85
N PHE A 47 -0.67 12.84 -2.41
CA PHE A 47 -0.73 11.55 -1.75
C PHE A 47 -1.40 10.51 -2.64
N TRP A 48 -0.69 9.40 -2.83
CA TRP A 48 -1.17 8.19 -3.46
C TRP A 48 -1.45 7.16 -2.38
N VAL A 49 -2.56 6.43 -2.55
CA VAL A 49 -2.96 5.39 -1.60
C VAL A 49 -3.20 4.09 -2.35
N GLY A 50 -2.55 3.04 -1.85
CA GLY A 50 -2.76 1.68 -2.29
C GLY A 50 -4.01 1.08 -1.67
N MET A 51 -4.76 0.32 -2.46
CA MET A 51 -6.01 -0.28 -2.04
C MET A 51 -6.18 -1.66 -2.68
N ARG A 52 -7.07 -2.48 -2.10
CA ARG A 52 -7.56 -3.66 -2.83
C ARG A 52 -8.38 -3.21 -4.03
N LYS A 53 -8.17 -3.83 -5.20
CA LYS A 53 -8.95 -3.57 -6.42
C LYS A 53 -10.45 -3.70 -6.11
N GLY A 54 -11.23 -2.74 -6.63
CA GLY A 54 -12.69 -2.64 -6.38
C GLY A 54 -13.08 -1.99 -5.04
N ARG A 55 -12.13 -1.49 -4.24
CA ARG A 55 -12.41 -0.68 -3.04
C ARG A 55 -12.07 0.80 -3.30
N LYS A 56 -12.52 1.69 -2.41
CA LYS A 56 -12.15 3.11 -2.44
C LYS A 56 -10.72 3.28 -1.89
N ALA A 57 -9.99 4.25 -2.43
CA ALA A 57 -8.60 4.55 -2.04
C ALA A 57 -8.46 5.01 -0.57
N ILE A 58 -9.56 5.31 0.12
CA ILE A 58 -9.60 5.66 1.54
C ILE A 58 -9.49 4.41 2.43
N ASN A 59 -9.93 3.25 1.93
CA ASN A 59 -10.14 2.06 2.76
C ASN A 59 -8.91 1.15 2.86
N GLY A 60 -7.83 1.39 2.11
CA GLY A 60 -6.60 0.59 2.18
C GLY A 60 -6.81 -0.92 2.01
N ILE A 61 -6.19 -1.70 2.90
CA ILE A 61 -6.19 -3.16 2.97
C ILE A 61 -6.58 -3.59 4.39
N LEU A 62 -7.62 -4.41 4.50
CA LEU A 62 -8.06 -5.00 5.77
C LEU A 62 -7.63 -6.47 5.82
N LEU A 63 -6.89 -6.84 6.86
CA LEU A 63 -6.39 -8.19 7.08
C LEU A 63 -7.01 -8.76 8.36
N LYS A 64 -7.55 -9.98 8.25
CA LYS A 64 -7.95 -10.77 9.41
C LYS A 64 -6.84 -11.78 9.70
N THR A 65 -6.35 -11.80 10.93
CA THR A 65 -5.28 -12.71 11.37
C THR A 65 -5.55 -13.22 12.77
N ASP A 66 -5.15 -14.45 13.03
CA ASP A 66 -5.22 -15.07 14.36
C ASP A 66 -3.92 -14.84 15.15
N LYS A 67 -2.85 -14.41 14.48
CA LYS A 67 -1.59 -14.03 15.12
C LYS A 67 -1.80 -12.75 15.94
N LYS A 68 -1.39 -12.76 17.21
CA LYS A 68 -1.30 -11.55 18.03
C LYS A 68 0.06 -10.90 17.79
N LEU A 69 0.07 -9.78 17.07
CA LEU A 69 1.28 -8.98 16.82
C LEU A 69 1.21 -7.72 17.66
N LYS A 70 2.29 -7.42 18.39
CA LYS A 70 2.48 -6.14 19.07
C LYS A 70 2.97 -5.08 18.09
N ASP A 71 3.92 -5.47 17.24
CA ASP A 71 4.57 -4.64 16.23
C ASP A 71 4.73 -5.47 14.95
N PHE A 72 4.69 -4.85 13.78
CA PHE A 72 4.88 -5.53 12.49
C PHE A 72 5.48 -4.58 11.45
N THR A 73 6.23 -5.14 10.49
CA THR A 73 6.81 -4.35 9.41
C THR A 73 6.05 -4.61 8.13
N ALA A 74 5.57 -3.55 7.50
CA ALA A 74 4.97 -3.58 6.18
C ALA A 74 5.93 -3.01 5.14
N GLU A 75 6.20 -3.79 4.10
CA GLU A 75 6.98 -3.38 2.94
C GLU A 75 6.04 -3.10 1.76
N TYR A 76 6.12 -1.89 1.23
CA TYR A 76 5.36 -1.44 0.07
C TYR A 76 6.31 -1.19 -1.10
N ARG A 77 6.05 -1.84 -2.23
CA ARG A 77 6.77 -1.55 -3.46
C ARG A 77 5.93 -0.68 -4.37
N TRP A 78 6.47 0.45 -4.76
CA TRP A 78 5.81 1.43 -5.63
C TRP A 78 6.56 1.57 -6.93
N ARG A 79 5.87 1.42 -8.05
CA ARG A 79 6.35 1.82 -9.37
C ARG A 79 5.93 3.25 -9.62
N ILE A 80 6.92 4.11 -9.87
CA ILE A 80 6.75 5.50 -10.21
C ILE A 80 7.13 5.67 -11.69
N GLU A 81 6.19 6.18 -12.47
CA GLU A 81 6.39 6.46 -13.90
C GLU A 81 7.64 7.34 -14.11
N ASN A 82 8.55 6.93 -15.00
CA ASN A 82 9.82 7.60 -15.32
C ASN A 82 10.85 7.68 -14.18
N LEU A 83 10.63 7.01 -13.04
CA LEU A 83 11.55 7.00 -11.88
C LEU A 83 11.92 5.58 -11.43
N GLY A 84 11.14 4.56 -11.80
CA GLY A 84 11.43 3.16 -11.50
C GLY A 84 10.64 2.65 -10.29
N VAL A 85 11.17 1.63 -9.61
CA VAL A 85 10.53 0.99 -8.46
C VAL A 85 11.25 1.37 -7.17
N ILE A 86 10.49 1.85 -6.19
CA ILE A 86 10.98 2.14 -4.83
C ILE A 86 10.37 1.16 -3.84
N THR A 87 11.11 0.89 -2.76
CA THR A 87 10.65 0.05 -1.64
C THR A 87 10.55 0.89 -0.39
N HIS A 88 9.36 1.00 0.18
CA HIS A 88 9.08 1.74 1.40
C HIS A 88 8.77 0.74 2.53
N LYS A 89 9.60 0.74 3.58
CA LYS A 89 9.42 -0.11 4.77
C LYS A 89 8.88 0.75 5.91
N VAL A 90 7.79 0.30 6.52
CA VAL A 90 7.14 0.94 7.68
C VAL A 90 7.06 -0.08 8.81
N THR A 91 7.48 0.29 10.01
CA THR A 91 7.52 -0.57 11.20
C THR A 91 6.56 -0.04 12.26
#